data_AF-A0A561WH49-F1
#
_entry.id   AF-A0A561WH49-F1
#
_cell.length_a   1.000
_cell.length_b   1.000
_cell.length_c   1.000
_cell.angle_alpha   90.00
_cell.angle_beta   90.00
_cell.angle_gamma   90.00
#
_symmetry.space_group_name_H-M   'P 1'
#
loop_
_entity.id
_entity.type
_entity.pdbx_description
1 polymer ?
#
loop_
_entity_poly.entity_id
_entity_poly.type
_entity_poly.pdbx_seq_one_letter_code
_entity_poly.pdbx_strand_id
1 'polypeptide(L)'
;MSSDARLTLITRPGCHLCEDAKAALDRVVAVTGDKWVEKDVTGDVEAERDYGDRLPVVLLDGKEHGYWRVEEDRLLRDLTTPQL
;
A
#
# COMPACT_ATOMS: atom_id res chain seq x y z
N MET A 1 -7.27 -18.16 -9.49
CA MET A 1 -7.25 -17.99 -8.03
C MET A 1 -6.55 -16.67 -7.75
N SER A 2 -7.27 -15.54 -7.77
CA SER A 2 -6.73 -14.28 -7.24
C SER A 2 -7.18 -14.21 -5.80
N SER A 3 -6.32 -14.64 -4.88
CA SER A 3 -6.33 -14.03 -3.55
C SER A 3 -5.61 -12.69 -3.68
N ASP A 4 -6.18 -11.77 -4.47
CA ASP A 4 -5.62 -10.43 -4.59
C ASP A 4 -5.77 -9.78 -3.23
N ALA A 5 -4.64 -9.59 -2.57
CA ALA A 5 -4.56 -8.75 -1.41
C ALA A 5 -5.21 -7.41 -1.78
N ARG A 6 -6.17 -6.97 -0.96
CA ARG A 6 -6.85 -5.69 -1.17
C ARG A 6 -5.89 -4.52 -1.07
N LEU A 7 -4.78 -4.71 -0.35
CA LEU A 7 -3.75 -3.70 -0.16
C LEU A 7 -2.51 -4.04 -1.01
N THR A 8 -2.01 -3.04 -1.73
CA THR A 8 -0.71 -3.12 -2.41
C THR A 8 0.15 -1.95 -1.95
N LEU A 9 1.36 -2.25 -1.47
CA LEU A 9 2.35 -1.23 -1.17
C LEU A 9 3.33 -1.13 -2.33
N ILE A 10 3.33 0.00 -3.02
CA ILE A 10 4.29 0.34 -4.06
C ILE A 10 5.56 0.86 -3.39
N THR A 11 6.70 0.24 -3.69
CA THR A 11 7.99 0.52 -3.05
C THR A 11 9.14 0.62 -4.06
N ARG A 12 10.33 0.93 -3.54
CA ARG A 12 11.62 0.77 -4.22
C ARG A 12 12.71 0.37 -3.21
N PRO A 13 13.81 -0.25 -3.65
CA PRO A 13 14.96 -0.55 -2.79
C PRO A 13 15.55 0.72 -2.16
N GLY A 14 15.97 0.60 -0.90
CA GLY A 14 16.62 1.67 -0.13
C GLY A 14 15.68 2.77 0.39
N CYS A 15 14.37 2.63 0.20
CA CYS A 15 13.37 3.59 0.65
C CYS A 15 13.05 3.41 2.15
N HIS A 16 13.53 4.31 3.01
CA HIS A 16 13.27 4.24 4.46
C HIS A 16 11.79 4.43 4.80
N LEU A 17 11.11 5.36 4.10
CA LEU A 17 9.67 5.58 4.27
C LEU A 17 8.86 4.32 3.91
N CYS A 18 9.37 3.49 3.01
CA CYS A 18 8.70 2.25 2.62
C CYS A 18 8.75 1.22 3.77
N GLU A 19 9.83 1.16 4.55
CA GLU A 19 9.91 0.32 5.74
C GLU A 19 8.92 0.79 6.83
N ASP A 20 8.80 2.10 7.03
CA ASP A 20 7.78 2.67 7.93
C ASP A 20 6.36 2.31 7.48
N ALA A 21 6.11 2.35 6.16
CA ALA A 21 4.82 2.00 5.58
C ALA A 21 4.51 0.50 5.72
N LYS A 22 5.50 -0.40 5.55
CA LYS A 22 5.33 -1.84 5.80
C LYS A 22 4.89 -2.09 7.24
N ALA A 23 5.59 -1.48 8.20
CA ALA A 23 5.25 -1.61 9.62
C ALA A 23 3.85 -1.07 9.95
N ALA A 24 3.43 0.01 9.30
CA ALA A 24 2.07 0.54 9.44
C ALA A 24 1.00 -0.38 8.84
N LEU A 25 1.24 -0.93 7.64
CA LEU A 25 0.33 -1.90 7.04
C LEU A 25 0.22 -3.17 7.88
N ASP A 26 1.32 -3.66 8.44
CA ASP A 26 1.32 -4.82 9.35
C ASP A 26 0.43 -4.59 10.58
N ARG A 27 0.46 -3.39 11.17
CA ARG A 27 -0.45 -3.01 12.26
C ARG A 27 -1.91 -3.00 11.83
N VAL A 28 -2.19 -2.44 10.66
CA VAL A 28 -3.56 -2.36 10.11
C VAL A 28 -4.12 -3.75 9.85
N VAL A 29 -3.38 -4.61 9.14
CA VAL A 29 -3.87 -5.96 8.79
C VAL A 29 -3.96 -6.87 10.01
N ALA A 30 -3.17 -6.64 11.05
CA ALA A 30 -3.34 -7.33 12.34
C ALA A 30 -4.70 -7.04 12.99
N VAL A 31 -5.32 -5.88 12.70
CA VAL A 31 -6.64 -5.51 13.20
C VAL A 31 -7.76 -5.99 12.28
N THR A 32 -7.61 -5.86 10.97
CA THR A 32 -8.70 -6.15 10.01
C THR A 32 -8.73 -7.60 9.51
N GLY A 33 -7.60 -8.31 9.58
CA GLY A 33 -7.43 -9.63 8.97
C GLY A 33 -7.25 -9.60 7.45
N ASP A 34 -7.13 -8.41 6.85
CA ASP A 34 -6.79 -8.26 5.43
C ASP A 34 -5.36 -8.74 5.14
N LYS A 35 -4.99 -8.72 3.87
CA LYS A 35 -3.63 -9.01 3.41
C LYS A 35 -3.13 -7.85 2.56
N TRP A 36 -1.82 -7.66 2.56
CA TRP A 36 -1.15 -6.73 1.68
C TRP A 36 -0.02 -7.42 0.92
N VAL A 37 0.32 -6.90 -0.26
CA VAL A 37 1.48 -7.34 -1.07
C VAL A 37 2.38 -6.17 -1.40
N GLU A 38 3.68 -6.41 -1.52
CA GLU A 38 4.66 -5.43 -1.96
C GLU A 38 4.81 -5.48 -3.50
N LYS A 39 4.89 -4.31 -4.14
CA LYS A 39 5.26 -4.17 -5.55
C LYS A 39 6.41 -3.17 -5.68
N ASP A 40 7.59 -3.68 -5.99
CA ASP A 40 8.74 -2.86 -6.36
C ASP A 40 8.54 -2.30 -7.78
N VAL A 41 8.78 -1.00 -7.96
CA VAL A 41 8.70 -0.34 -9.28
C VAL A 41 10.00 -0.40 -10.08
N THR A 42 11.10 -0.83 -9.47
CA THR A 42 12.43 -0.78 -10.08
C THR A 42 12.47 -1.52 -11.42
N GLY A 43 12.82 -0.80 -12.49
CA GLY A 43 12.92 -1.35 -13.84
C GLY A 43 11.59 -1.42 -14.61
N ASP A 44 10.48 -1.04 -14.00
CA ASP A 44 9.19 -0.81 -14.67
C ASP A 44 9.04 0.69 -14.96
N VAL A 45 9.34 1.08 -16.21
CA VAL A 45 9.36 2.49 -16.65
C VAL A 45 8.01 3.17 -16.44
N GLU A 46 6.89 2.47 -16.63
CA GLU A 46 5.57 3.06 -16.44
C GLU A 46 5.28 3.25 -14.95
N ALA A 47 5.58 2.24 -14.12
CA ALA A 47 5.38 2.34 -12.68
C ALA A 47 6.31 3.37 -12.02
N GLU A 48 7.56 3.49 -12.45
CA GLU A 48 8.48 4.53 -11.99
C GLU A 48 7.97 5.92 -12.34
N ARG A 49 7.43 6.11 -13.56
CA ARG A 49 6.82 7.38 -13.96
C ARG A 49 5.58 7.72 -13.13
N ASP A 50 4.74 6.72 -12.86
CA ASP A 50 3.44 6.95 -12.22
C ASP A 50 3.55 7.09 -10.68
N TYR A 51 4.53 6.42 -10.05
CA TYR A 51 4.66 6.35 -8.59
C TYR A 51 6.01 6.78 -8.01
N GLY A 52 7.10 6.84 -8.80
CA GLY A 52 8.47 6.95 -8.31
C GLY A 52 8.73 8.14 -7.36
N ASP A 53 8.15 9.30 -7.65
CA ASP A 53 8.30 10.53 -6.85
C ASP A 53 7.45 10.53 -5.56
N ARG A 54 6.55 9.56 -5.41
CA ARG A 54 5.53 9.51 -4.37
C ARG A 54 5.69 8.31 -3.44
N LEU A 55 6.70 7.47 -3.66
CA LEU A 55 6.91 6.28 -2.84
C LEU A 55 7.09 6.62 -1.35
N PRO A 56 6.58 5.77 -0.44
CA PRO A 56 5.69 4.63 -0.70
C PRO A 56 4.27 5.07 -1.11
N VAL A 57 3.60 4.26 -1.94
CA VAL A 57 2.18 4.47 -2.32
C VAL A 57 1.36 3.25 -1.88
N VAL A 58 0.26 3.47 -1.18
CA VAL A 58 -0.69 2.42 -0.80
C VAL A 58 -1.84 2.41 -1.80
N LEU A 59 -2.11 1.26 -2.40
CA LEU A 59 -3.32 1.01 -3.16
C LEU A 59 -4.30 0.20 -2.30
N LEU A 60 -5.57 0.57 -2.32
CA LEU A 60 -6.69 -0.18 -1.78
C LEU A 60 -7.61 -0.58 -2.95
N ASP A 61 -7.80 -1.88 -3.14
CA ASP A 61 -8.60 -2.46 -4.22
C ASP A 61 -8.17 -1.91 -5.60
N GLY A 62 -6.86 -1.76 -5.80
CA GLY A 62 -6.23 -1.24 -7.01
C GLY A 62 -6.29 0.28 -7.19
N LYS A 63 -6.91 1.02 -6.27
CA LYS A 63 -6.99 2.49 -6.30
C LYS A 63 -6.03 3.09 -5.29
N GLU A 64 -5.37 4.18 -5.64
CA GLU A 64 -4.50 4.88 -4.71
C GLU A 64 -5.28 5.38 -3.49
N HIS A 65 -4.84 4.93 -2.32
CA HIS A 65 -5.34 5.40 -1.03
C HIS A 65 -4.52 6.59 -0.53
N GLY A 66 -3.20 6.48 -0.57
CA GLY A 66 -2.30 7.54 -0.09
C GLY A 66 -0.83 7.26 -0.39
N TYR A 67 0.02 8.24 -0.10
CA TYR A 67 1.44 8.17 -0.40
C TYR A 67 2.30 8.90 0.65
N TRP A 68 3.62 8.67 0.64
CA TRP A 68 4.63 9.08 1.65
C TRP A 68 4.47 8.52 3.06
N ARG A 69 3.26 8.52 3.62
CA ARG A 69 2.93 7.95 4.93
C ARG A 69 1.60 7.22 4.89
N VAL A 70 1.50 6.16 5.67
CA VAL A 70 0.24 5.43 5.86
C VAL A 70 -0.59 6.17 6.90
N GLU A 71 -1.78 6.61 6.52
CA GLU A 71 -2.79 7.14 7.43
C GLU A 71 -3.60 5.98 8.03
N GLU A 72 -3.03 5.30 9.04
CA GLU A 72 -3.57 4.06 9.62
C GLU A 72 -5.07 4.16 9.98
N ASP A 73 -5.47 5.24 10.67
CA ASP A 73 -6.87 5.45 11.06
C ASP A 73 -7.81 5.58 9.86
N ARG A 74 -7.36 6.23 8.77
CA ARG A 74 -8.15 6.37 7.55
C ARG A 74 -8.25 5.03 6.84
N LEU A 75 -7.13 4.31 6.74
CA LEU A 75 -7.08 3.01 6.11
C LEU A 75 -7.98 1.98 6.84
N LEU A 76 -7.95 1.96 8.17
CA LEU A 76 -8.82 1.13 9.00
C LEU A 76 -10.30 1.42 8.75
N ARG A 77 -10.69 2.70 8.68
CA ARG A 77 -12.08 3.09 8.37
C ARG A 77 -12.51 2.56 7.01
N ASP A 78 -11.66 2.70 6.00
CA ASP A 78 -12.01 2.32 4.63
C ASP A 78 -12.02 0.79 4.42
N LEU A 79 -11.21 0.04 5.18
CA LEU A 79 -11.20 -1.43 5.14
C LEU A 79 -12.40 -2.06 5.83
N THR A 80 -12.88 -1.43 6.90
CA THR A 80 -14.01 -1.92 7.71
C THR A 80 -15.37 -1.45 7.19
N THR A 81 -15.40 -0.46 6.29
CA THR A 81 -16.62 0.02 5.67
C THR A 81 -16.94 -0.82 4.42
N PRO A 82 -18.17 -1.38 4.29
CA PRO A 82 -18.59 -2.03 3.05
C PRO A 82 -18.55 -1.04 1.89
N GLN A 83 -17.81 -1.36 0.83
CA GLN A 83 -17.89 -0.59 -0.41
C GLN A 83 -19.21 -0.95 -1.12
N LEU A 84 -20.13 0.01 -1.18
CA LEU A 84 -21.41 -0.06 -1.88
C LEU A 84 -21.25 -0.03 -3.40
#